data_AF-A0A2V9KUX0-F1
#
_entry.id   AF-A0A2V9KUX0-F1
#
_cell.length_a   1.000
_cell.length_b   1.000
_cell.length_c   1.000
_cell.angle_alpha   90.00
_cell.angle_beta   90.00
_cell.angle_gamma   90.00
#
_symmetry.space_group_name_H-M   'P 1'
#
loop_
_entity.id
_entity.type
_entity.pdbx_description
1 polymer ?
#
loop_
_entity_poly.entity_id
_entity_poly.type
_entity_poly.pdbx_seq_one_letter_code
_entity_poly.pdbx_strand_id
1 'polypeptide(L)'
;MRRDVFDVAVMGRLRPGWTLKRASAWLDAISPGIFEATALTGYSTETIETYKRFRMAAYPASGGVSWLRTQYDSSLRLLLAITGLVLLIACANLANLMLARASTREHEIAVRLALGASRSRLLRQLLSESALLAAIGTALGIYLAQFLSRILVWSLSTESGSVHLAVETDWRVLLFAAGLAALTCAFFGAAPALRATNTEPVAAMKAGGRGMTGGRERFSMQRLMVVSQIAVSLMLLVGAFLFVRSFRNLMTFDPGMREGGITIAFIGFEQSHVAPDHYWEFQRRLLDEVRSVPGVLGAATTTFMPLVGGGWSHGIRAGSVDWWSRFTAVSPGYFQTMGIPLLRGRDFNQSDTGTSQRVAVVNRTFVRQCLGGADPIGKTLRTKPEPNYPSTVYEIVGVIPDTQYNDLRGETPPMTFVPASQYPAPGPWCAIMIHSSLAPSMAVAGVRHRIAEKHPEIVMEFSDFQARIRDGLVRERLMAMLSGFFGLLAALLTMVGLYGVIS
;
A
#
# COMPACT_ATOMS: atom_id res chain seq x y z
N MET A 1 24.53 -27.14 -6.96
CA MET A 1 23.81 -26.04 -6.28
C MET A 1 24.47 -24.74 -6.70
N ARG A 2 23.75 -23.85 -7.38
CA ARG A 2 24.19 -22.47 -7.57
C ARG A 2 24.12 -21.76 -6.22
N ARG A 3 25.23 -21.16 -5.77
CA ARG A 3 25.37 -20.47 -4.47
C ARG A 3 25.34 -18.95 -4.62
N ASP A 4 25.14 -18.48 -5.83
CA ASP A 4 25.25 -17.10 -6.30
C ASP A 4 23.89 -16.39 -6.45
N VAL A 5 22.79 -17.05 -6.06
CA VAL A 5 21.43 -16.49 -6.14
C VAL A 5 20.78 -16.54 -4.76
N PHE A 6 20.43 -15.38 -4.21
CA PHE A 6 19.97 -15.22 -2.82
C PHE A 6 18.47 -14.85 -2.72
N ASP A 7 17.83 -14.45 -3.82
CA ASP A 7 16.41 -14.10 -3.88
C ASP A 7 15.65 -15.06 -4.79
N VAL A 8 15.24 -16.21 -4.25
CA VAL A 8 14.46 -17.21 -5.00
C VAL A 8 13.15 -17.48 -4.27
N ALA A 9 12.03 -17.21 -4.95
CA ALA A 9 10.73 -17.70 -4.53
C ALA A 9 10.54 -19.14 -5.01
N VAL A 10 10.49 -20.09 -4.08
CA VAL A 10 10.26 -21.51 -4.40
C VAL A 10 8.79 -21.85 -4.19
N MET A 11 8.14 -22.37 -5.24
CA MET A 11 6.78 -22.90 -5.15
C MET A 11 6.79 -24.39 -5.47
N GLY A 12 6.00 -25.16 -4.74
CA GLY A 12 5.88 -26.60 -4.94
C GLY A 12 4.49 -27.09 -4.62
N ARG A 13 4.08 -28.17 -5.29
CA ARG A 13 2.82 -28.86 -5.01
C ARG A 13 3.01 -29.83 -3.85
N LEU A 14 2.10 -29.81 -2.88
CA LEU A 14 2.08 -30.78 -1.79
C LEU A 14 1.93 -32.20 -2.35
N ARG A 15 2.67 -33.16 -1.78
CA ARG A 15 2.49 -34.59 -2.07
C ARG A 15 1.06 -35.02 -1.69
N PRO A 16 0.44 -35.98 -2.41
CA PRO A 16 -0.86 -36.51 -2.04
C PRO A 16 -0.90 -36.94 -0.56
N GLY A 17 -1.96 -36.55 0.17
CA GLY A 17 -2.12 -36.86 1.60
C GLY A 17 -1.29 -36.00 2.57
N TRP A 18 -0.50 -35.03 2.09
CA TRP A 18 0.22 -34.10 2.97
C TRP A 18 -0.62 -32.88 3.32
N THR A 19 -0.62 -32.50 4.60
CA THR A 19 -1.16 -31.21 5.07
C THR A 19 -0.07 -30.15 5.09
N LEU A 20 -0.46 -28.87 5.04
CA LEU A 20 0.48 -27.75 5.15
C LEU A 20 1.30 -27.81 6.45
N LYS A 21 0.65 -28.17 7.57
CA LYS A 21 1.30 -28.34 8.88
C LYS A 21 2.40 -29.41 8.82
N ARG A 22 2.12 -30.55 8.18
CA ARG A 22 3.09 -31.63 7.99
C ARG A 22 4.26 -31.20 7.10
N ALA A 23 3.97 -30.50 5.99
CA ALA A 23 5.00 -29.97 5.11
C ALA A 23 5.89 -28.95 5.82
N SER A 24 5.30 -28.06 6.61
CA SER A 24 6.05 -27.06 7.39
C SER A 24 6.95 -27.71 8.43
N ALA A 25 6.46 -28.73 9.14
CA ALA A 25 7.28 -29.46 10.12
C ALA A 25 8.43 -30.23 9.44
N TRP A 26 8.19 -30.79 8.25
CA TRP A 26 9.25 -31.45 7.48
C TRP A 26 10.30 -30.45 6.98
N LEU A 27 9.88 -29.29 6.47
CA LEU A 27 10.79 -28.20 6.06
C LEU A 27 11.63 -27.70 7.24
N ASP A 28 11.00 -27.51 8.40
CA ASP A 28 11.69 -27.12 9.62
C ASP A 28 12.75 -28.15 10.03
N ALA A 29 12.42 -29.45 9.96
CA ALA A 29 13.34 -30.54 10.30
C ALA A 29 14.55 -30.65 9.35
N ILE A 30 14.39 -30.40 8.05
CA ILE A 30 15.51 -30.45 7.09
C ILE A 30 16.30 -29.13 7.00
N SER A 31 15.74 -28.03 7.50
CA SER A 31 16.34 -26.70 7.40
C SER A 31 17.78 -26.62 7.92
N PRO A 32 18.12 -27.16 9.11
CA PRO A 32 19.48 -27.11 9.61
C PRO A 32 20.51 -27.70 8.63
N GLY A 33 20.21 -28.87 8.06
CA GLY A 33 21.12 -29.53 7.11
C GLY A 33 21.30 -28.75 5.81
N ILE A 34 20.25 -28.08 5.33
CA ILE A 34 20.32 -27.24 4.13
C ILE A 34 21.17 -26.00 4.41
N PHE A 35 20.87 -25.25 5.47
CA PHE A 35 21.62 -24.02 5.80
C PHE A 35 23.07 -24.30 6.22
N GLU A 36 23.38 -25.50 6.74
CA GLU A 36 24.76 -25.95 6.96
C GLU A 36 25.47 -26.23 5.63
N ALA A 37 24.82 -26.95 4.70
CA ALA A 37 25.40 -27.29 3.39
C ALA A 37 25.53 -26.07 2.44
N THR A 38 24.70 -25.03 2.66
CA THR A 38 24.72 -23.77 1.92
C THR A 38 25.34 -22.63 2.73
N ALA A 39 26.09 -22.94 3.78
CA ALA A 39 26.74 -21.93 4.62
C ALA A 39 27.51 -20.91 3.76
N LEU A 40 27.26 -19.64 4.04
CA LEU A 40 27.79 -18.52 3.27
C LEU A 40 29.31 -18.43 3.46
N THR A 41 30.05 -18.17 2.37
CA THR A 41 31.49 -17.92 2.40
C THR A 41 31.77 -16.42 2.28
N GLY A 42 32.79 -15.91 2.98
CA GLY A 42 33.19 -14.49 2.91
C GLY A 42 32.45 -13.55 3.86
N TYR A 43 31.51 -14.05 4.66
CA TYR A 43 30.85 -13.31 5.74
C TYR A 43 31.51 -13.56 7.11
N SER A 44 31.19 -12.72 8.10
CA SER A 44 31.65 -12.91 9.48
C SER A 44 31.08 -14.19 10.12
N THR A 45 31.82 -14.78 11.08
CA THR A 45 31.38 -15.98 11.82
C THR A 45 30.01 -15.81 12.46
N GLU A 46 29.74 -14.62 13.02
CA GLU A 46 28.44 -14.28 13.62
C GLU A 46 27.29 -14.33 12.59
N THR A 47 27.52 -13.80 11.40
CA THR A 47 26.54 -13.82 10.29
C THR A 47 26.27 -15.24 9.83
N ILE A 48 27.32 -16.06 9.69
CA ILE A 48 27.20 -17.47 9.28
C ILE A 48 26.39 -18.26 10.31
N GLU A 49 26.68 -18.09 11.60
CA GLU A 49 25.92 -18.74 12.67
C GLU A 49 24.46 -18.28 12.72
N THR A 50 24.19 -17.01 12.41
CA THR A 50 22.82 -16.49 12.30
C THR A 50 22.08 -17.13 11.11
N TYR A 51 22.74 -17.24 9.95
CA TYR A 51 22.17 -17.87 8.76
C TYR A 51 21.83 -19.35 9.01
N LYS A 52 22.70 -20.11 9.70
CA LYS A 52 22.46 -21.52 10.08
C LYS A 52 21.25 -21.72 11.00
N ARG A 53 20.83 -20.68 11.72
CA ARG A 53 19.63 -20.71 12.58
C ARG A 53 18.33 -20.49 11.81
N PHE A 54 18.38 -20.11 10.53
CA PHE A 54 17.17 -19.95 9.74
C PHE A 54 16.40 -21.26 9.61
N ARG A 55 15.08 -21.14 9.53
CA ARG A 55 14.14 -22.24 9.39
C ARG A 55 13.16 -21.94 8.28
N MET A 56 12.89 -22.95 7.45
CA MET A 56 11.91 -22.88 6.37
C MET A 56 10.55 -23.37 6.87
N ALA A 57 9.50 -22.75 6.36
CA ALA A 57 8.12 -23.13 6.64
C ALA A 57 7.30 -23.15 5.35
N ALA A 58 6.24 -23.95 5.34
CA ALA A 58 5.33 -24.04 4.21
C ALA A 58 4.18 -23.04 4.38
N TYR A 59 3.95 -22.21 3.37
CA TYR A 59 2.85 -21.25 3.35
C TYR A 59 1.89 -21.56 2.20
N PRO A 60 0.56 -21.35 2.37
CA PRO A 60 -0.39 -21.58 1.30
C PRO A 60 -0.07 -20.69 0.09
N ALA A 61 0.24 -21.30 -1.05
CA ALA A 61 0.58 -20.61 -2.30
C ALA A 61 -0.52 -20.75 -3.38
N SER A 62 -1.72 -21.22 -3.02
CA SER A 62 -2.81 -21.47 -3.98
C SER A 62 -3.31 -20.23 -4.73
N GLY A 63 -2.98 -19.02 -4.25
CA GLY A 63 -3.24 -17.75 -4.94
C GLY A 63 -1.98 -17.08 -5.50
N GLY A 64 -0.85 -17.79 -5.59
CA GLY A 64 0.46 -17.25 -5.94
C GLY A 64 1.19 -16.60 -4.76
N VAL A 65 2.52 -16.43 -4.90
CA VAL A 65 3.31 -15.58 -4.00
C VAL A 65 3.08 -14.13 -4.41
N SER A 66 2.18 -13.46 -3.72
CA SER A 66 1.90 -12.04 -3.95
C SER A 66 2.29 -11.24 -2.71
N TRP A 67 3.40 -10.51 -2.79
CA TRP A 67 3.79 -9.49 -1.80
C TRP A 67 2.69 -8.44 -1.62
N LEU A 68 1.86 -8.24 -2.64
CA LEU A 68 0.68 -7.38 -2.58
C LEU A 68 -0.38 -7.93 -1.62
N ARG A 69 -0.63 -9.25 -1.59
CA ARG A 69 -1.64 -9.81 -0.68
C ARG A 69 -1.23 -9.62 0.79
N THR A 70 0.01 -9.95 1.15
CA THR A 70 0.52 -9.77 2.51
C THR A 70 0.56 -8.31 2.95
N GLN A 71 0.87 -7.38 2.03
CA GLN A 71 0.88 -5.95 2.34
C GLN A 71 -0.51 -5.30 2.45
N TYR A 72 -1.55 -5.87 1.83
CA TYR A 72 -2.89 -5.25 1.75
C TYR A 72 -3.96 -5.97 2.58
N ASP A 73 -3.67 -7.16 3.12
CA ASP A 73 -4.65 -7.97 3.84
C ASP A 73 -5.33 -7.23 5.01
N SER A 74 -4.55 -6.57 5.87
CA SER A 74 -5.10 -5.77 6.98
C SER A 74 -6.04 -4.65 6.50
N SER A 75 -5.65 -3.97 5.42
CA SER A 75 -6.44 -2.88 4.83
C SER A 75 -7.73 -3.39 4.18
N LEU A 76 -7.69 -4.56 3.53
CA LEU A 76 -8.87 -5.20 2.95
C LEU A 76 -9.85 -5.68 4.03
N ARG A 77 -9.35 -6.21 5.17
CA ARG A 77 -10.20 -6.56 6.31
C ARG A 77 -10.88 -5.33 6.92
N LEU A 78 -10.15 -4.21 7.04
CA LEU A 78 -10.71 -2.93 7.48
C LEU A 78 -11.83 -2.48 6.54
N LEU A 79 -11.59 -2.55 5.22
CA LEU A 79 -12.58 -2.19 4.20
C LEU A 79 -13.83 -3.07 4.27
N LEU A 80 -13.65 -4.37 4.47
CA LEU A 80 -14.75 -5.31 4.68
C LEU A 80 -15.56 -4.96 5.94
N ALA A 81 -14.90 -4.60 7.05
CA ALA A 81 -15.57 -4.16 8.26
C ALA A 81 -16.38 -2.87 8.04
N ILE A 82 -15.80 -1.87 7.36
CA ILE A 82 -16.49 -0.63 6.99
C ILE A 82 -17.72 -0.93 6.12
N THR A 83 -17.57 -1.80 5.12
CA THR A 83 -18.66 -2.20 4.23
C THR A 83 -19.78 -2.90 5.01
N GLY A 84 -19.44 -3.76 5.97
CA GLY A 84 -20.39 -4.39 6.87
C GLY A 84 -21.18 -3.38 7.72
N LEU A 85 -20.51 -2.34 8.24
CA LEU A 85 -21.16 -1.26 8.98
C LEU A 85 -22.14 -0.47 8.11
N VAL A 86 -21.74 -0.12 6.88
CA VAL A 86 -22.61 0.57 5.92
C VAL A 86 -23.82 -0.30 5.56
N LEU A 87 -23.62 -1.61 5.40
CA LEU A 87 -24.71 -2.54 5.16
C LEU A 87 -25.69 -2.58 6.34
N LEU A 88 -25.21 -2.59 7.58
CA LEU A 88 -26.06 -2.53 8.77
C LEU A 88 -26.88 -1.24 8.82
N ILE A 89 -26.28 -0.09 8.47
CA ILE A 89 -27.00 1.19 8.34
C ILE A 89 -28.10 1.09 7.28
N ALA A 90 -27.79 0.53 6.10
CA ALA A 90 -28.77 0.35 5.04
C ALA A 90 -29.92 -0.58 5.46
N CYS A 91 -29.62 -1.66 6.17
CA CYS A 91 -30.62 -2.57 6.73
C CYS A 91 -31.51 -1.87 7.77
N ALA A 92 -30.93 -1.07 8.68
CA ALA A 92 -31.69 -0.29 9.66
C ALA A 92 -32.64 0.71 8.99
N ASN A 93 -32.18 1.39 7.94
CA ASN A 93 -33.01 2.28 7.12
C ASN A 93 -34.18 1.56 6.48
N LEU A 94 -33.91 0.42 5.86
CA LEU A 94 -34.95 -0.38 5.22
C LEU A 94 -35.98 -0.86 6.25
N ALA A 95 -35.54 -1.25 7.45
CA ALA A 95 -36.41 -1.59 8.56
C ALA A 95 -37.34 -0.43 8.93
N ASN A 96 -36.78 0.76 9.12
CA ASN A 96 -37.52 1.96 9.51
C ASN A 96 -38.57 2.34 8.45
N LEU A 97 -38.17 2.36 7.17
CA LEU A 97 -39.07 2.68 6.06
C LEU A 97 -40.20 1.66 5.90
N MET A 98 -39.92 0.36 6.06
CA MET A 98 -40.95 -0.68 5.97
C MET A 98 -41.90 -0.66 7.17
N LEU A 99 -41.40 -0.36 8.38
CA LEU A 99 -42.24 -0.14 9.55
C LEU A 99 -43.18 1.07 9.37
N ALA A 100 -42.66 2.18 8.82
CA ALA A 100 -43.46 3.37 8.51
C ALA A 100 -44.54 3.06 7.45
N ARG A 101 -44.16 2.41 6.34
CA ARG A 101 -45.10 1.99 5.28
C ARG A 101 -46.15 0.98 5.75
N ALA A 102 -45.79 0.08 6.65
CA ALA A 102 -46.74 -0.89 7.20
C ALA A 102 -47.80 -0.21 8.07
N SER A 103 -47.42 0.83 8.82
CA SER A 103 -48.36 1.61 9.63
C SER A 103 -49.37 2.38 8.78
N THR A 104 -48.96 2.91 7.61
CA THR A 104 -49.88 3.62 6.71
C THR A 104 -50.81 2.67 5.94
N ARG A 105 -50.34 1.45 5.63
CA ARG A 105 -51.15 0.40 4.97
C ARG A 105 -52.00 -0.43 5.93
N GLU A 106 -51.84 -0.25 7.25
CA GLU A 106 -52.55 -1.02 8.27
C GLU A 106 -54.07 -0.88 8.15
N HIS A 107 -54.56 0.33 7.87
CA HIS A 107 -55.99 0.61 7.69
C HIS A 107 -56.57 -0.06 6.44
N GLU A 108 -55.84 -0.01 5.31
CA GLU A 108 -56.24 -0.65 4.05
C GLU A 108 -56.28 -2.18 4.19
N ILE A 109 -55.27 -2.76 4.85
CA ILE A 109 -55.18 -4.21 5.08
C ILE A 109 -56.32 -4.67 6.00
N ALA A 110 -56.65 -3.91 7.05
CA ALA A 110 -57.77 -4.21 7.95
C ALA A 110 -59.12 -4.20 7.22
N VAL A 111 -59.37 -3.23 6.34
CA VAL A 111 -60.59 -3.17 5.51
C VAL A 111 -60.67 -4.36 4.55
N ARG A 112 -59.57 -4.72 3.88
CA ARG A 112 -59.53 -5.88 2.96
C ARG A 112 -59.74 -7.20 3.69
N LEU A 113 -59.23 -7.36 4.91
CA LEU A 113 -59.49 -8.52 5.77
C LEU A 113 -60.96 -8.57 6.23
N ALA A 114 -61.57 -7.43 6.57
CA ALA A 114 -62.98 -7.34 6.93
C ALA A 114 -63.93 -7.67 5.76
N LEU A 115 -63.51 -7.39 4.52
CA LEU A 115 -64.22 -7.79 3.29
C LEU A 115 -63.98 -9.27 2.88
N GLY A 116 -63.25 -10.06 3.68
CA GLY A 116 -63.08 -11.50 3.47
C GLY A 116 -61.87 -11.92 2.63
N ALA A 117 -60.90 -11.02 2.38
CA ALA A 117 -59.68 -11.41 1.68
C ALA A 117 -58.85 -12.42 2.50
N SER A 118 -58.36 -13.49 1.85
CA SER A 118 -57.52 -14.48 2.53
C SER A 118 -56.14 -13.91 2.90
N ARG A 119 -55.67 -14.23 4.11
CA ARG A 119 -54.34 -13.82 4.61
C ARG A 119 -53.21 -14.22 3.66
N SER A 120 -53.32 -15.39 3.00
CA SER A 120 -52.34 -15.87 2.02
C SER A 120 -52.28 -15.01 0.75
N ARG A 121 -53.41 -14.46 0.29
CA ARG A 121 -53.45 -13.58 -0.89
C ARG A 121 -52.76 -12.24 -0.59
N LEU A 122 -52.99 -11.69 0.61
CA LEU A 122 -52.34 -10.45 1.07
C LEU A 122 -50.84 -10.64 1.30
N LEU A 123 -50.42 -11.75 1.92
CA LEU A 123 -49.00 -12.07 2.13
C LEU A 123 -48.26 -12.20 0.79
N ARG A 124 -48.82 -12.94 -0.17
CA ARG A 124 -48.22 -13.14 -1.49
C ARG A 124 -48.05 -11.83 -2.26
N GLN A 125 -49.02 -10.93 -2.16
CA GLN A 125 -48.92 -9.60 -2.78
C GLN A 125 -47.75 -8.80 -2.20
N LEU A 126 -47.68 -8.66 -0.87
CA LEU A 126 -46.61 -7.91 -0.20
C LEU A 126 -45.21 -8.50 -0.45
N LEU A 127 -45.11 -9.82 -0.50
CA LEU A 127 -43.88 -10.52 -0.83
C LEU A 127 -43.48 -10.29 -2.30
N SER A 128 -44.43 -10.28 -3.24
CA SER A 128 -44.13 -9.99 -4.65
C SER A 128 -43.66 -8.55 -4.88
N GLU A 129 -44.27 -7.56 -4.21
CA GLU A 129 -43.83 -6.15 -4.25
C GLU A 129 -42.41 -6.01 -3.68
N SER A 130 -42.12 -6.69 -2.56
CA SER A 130 -40.79 -6.68 -1.94
C SER A 130 -39.74 -7.40 -2.78
N ALA A 131 -40.10 -8.53 -3.40
CA ALA A 131 -39.21 -9.31 -4.26
C ALA A 131 -38.84 -8.54 -5.54
N LEU A 132 -39.80 -7.81 -6.14
CA LEU A 132 -39.53 -6.98 -7.31
C LEU A 132 -38.55 -5.85 -6.99
N LEU A 133 -38.75 -5.15 -5.86
CA LEU A 133 -37.83 -4.09 -5.42
C LEU A 133 -36.43 -4.65 -5.11
N ALA A 134 -36.35 -5.81 -4.46
CA ALA A 134 -35.07 -6.46 -4.16
C ALA A 134 -34.35 -6.93 -5.44
N ALA A 135 -35.07 -7.46 -6.43
CA ALA A 135 -34.50 -7.87 -7.71
C ALA A 135 -33.92 -6.68 -8.48
N ILE A 136 -34.67 -5.58 -8.58
CA ILE A 136 -34.21 -4.35 -9.23
C ILE A 136 -33.00 -3.76 -8.49
N GLY A 137 -33.07 -3.66 -7.15
CA GLY A 137 -31.98 -3.17 -6.32
C GLY A 137 -30.71 -4.02 -6.44
N THR A 138 -30.86 -5.35 -6.49
CA THR A 138 -29.74 -6.28 -6.66
C THR A 138 -29.10 -6.13 -8.05
N ALA A 139 -29.91 -6.05 -9.11
CA ALA A 139 -29.42 -5.86 -10.46
C ALA A 139 -28.66 -4.54 -10.62
N LEU A 140 -29.22 -3.43 -10.12
CA LEU A 140 -28.55 -2.12 -10.09
C LEU A 140 -27.28 -2.15 -9.25
N GLY A 141 -27.30 -2.81 -8.10
CA GLY A 141 -26.13 -2.96 -7.22
C GLY A 141 -24.98 -3.70 -7.90
N ILE A 142 -25.28 -4.82 -8.58
CA ILE A 142 -24.27 -5.58 -9.35
C ILE A 142 -23.71 -4.72 -10.49
N TYR A 143 -24.57 -4.03 -11.24
CA TYR A 143 -24.13 -3.13 -12.31
C TYR A 143 -23.21 -2.02 -11.78
N LEU A 144 -23.61 -1.34 -10.70
CA LEU A 144 -22.83 -0.27 -10.10
C LEU A 144 -21.51 -0.78 -9.53
N ALA A 145 -21.50 -1.97 -8.91
CA ALA A 145 -20.27 -2.60 -8.42
C ALA A 145 -19.28 -2.86 -9.56
N GLN A 146 -19.74 -3.36 -10.71
CA GLN A 146 -18.90 -3.55 -11.89
C GLN A 146 -18.37 -2.23 -12.46
N PHE A 147 -19.24 -1.23 -12.59
CA PHE A 147 -18.88 0.09 -13.10
C PHE A 147 -17.85 0.79 -12.21
N LEU A 148 -18.11 0.86 -10.90
CA LEU A 148 -17.19 1.47 -9.93
C LEU A 148 -15.88 0.70 -9.81
N SER A 149 -15.89 -0.63 -9.90
CA SER A 149 -14.66 -1.41 -9.89
C SER A 149 -13.78 -1.12 -11.10
N ARG A 150 -14.37 -0.95 -12.29
CA ARG A 150 -13.62 -0.55 -13.49
C ARG A 150 -13.03 0.85 -13.36
N ILE A 151 -13.80 1.80 -12.83
CA ILE A 151 -13.30 3.16 -12.53
C ILE A 151 -12.15 3.09 -11.53
N LEU A 152 -12.30 2.28 -10.48
CA LEU A 152 -11.25 2.11 -9.47
C LEU A 152 -9.99 1.55 -10.12
N VAL A 153 -10.06 0.44 -10.84
CA VAL A 153 -8.90 -0.15 -11.54
C VAL A 153 -8.26 0.84 -12.51
N TRP A 154 -9.07 1.54 -13.32
CA TRP A 154 -8.57 2.58 -14.23
C TRP A 154 -7.83 3.71 -13.49
N SER A 155 -8.36 4.15 -12.35
CA SER A 155 -7.73 5.21 -11.54
C SER A 155 -6.39 4.79 -10.90
N LEU A 156 -6.14 3.49 -10.79
CA LEU A 156 -4.94 2.88 -10.22
C LEU A 156 -3.91 2.45 -11.26
N SER A 157 -4.28 2.43 -12.54
CA SER A 157 -3.34 2.18 -13.62
C SER A 157 -2.31 3.31 -13.65
N THR A 158 -1.06 2.95 -13.39
CA THR A 158 0.10 3.85 -13.39
C THR A 158 0.99 3.60 -14.60
N GLU A 159 1.77 4.59 -15.03
CA GLU A 159 2.69 4.44 -16.18
C GLU A 159 3.74 3.34 -15.96
N SER A 160 4.11 3.06 -14.72
CA SER A 160 5.13 2.07 -14.34
C SER A 160 4.64 0.61 -14.35
N GLY A 161 3.35 0.34 -14.59
CA GLY A 161 2.79 -1.00 -14.59
C GLY A 161 1.29 -1.02 -14.36
N SER A 162 0.56 -1.73 -15.22
CA SER A 162 -0.86 -1.99 -15.03
C SER A 162 -1.04 -3.04 -13.94
N VAL A 163 -1.69 -2.65 -12.83
CA VAL A 163 -2.19 -3.62 -11.86
C VAL A 163 -3.32 -4.38 -12.54
N HIS A 164 -3.01 -5.54 -13.11
CA HIS A 164 -3.99 -6.47 -13.66
C HIS A 164 -4.72 -7.16 -12.50
N LEU A 165 -5.58 -6.41 -11.80
CA LEU A 165 -6.61 -7.01 -10.97
C LEU A 165 -7.68 -7.54 -11.91
N ALA A 166 -7.69 -8.85 -12.10
CA ALA A 166 -8.83 -9.54 -12.67
C ALA A 166 -10.01 -9.39 -11.69
N VAL A 167 -10.73 -8.27 -11.79
CA VAL A 167 -12.01 -8.07 -11.10
C VAL A 167 -13.07 -8.80 -11.92
N GLU A 168 -12.94 -10.12 -11.99
CA GLU A 168 -13.96 -10.96 -12.59
C GLU A 168 -15.11 -11.13 -11.62
N THR A 169 -16.33 -11.21 -12.16
CA THR A 169 -17.52 -11.45 -11.37
C THR A 169 -17.50 -12.91 -10.90
N ASP A 170 -16.99 -13.14 -9.69
CA ASP A 170 -17.02 -14.46 -9.07
C ASP A 170 -18.47 -14.84 -8.74
N TRP A 171 -18.87 -16.08 -9.06
CA TRP A 171 -20.17 -16.65 -8.69
C TRP A 171 -20.44 -16.55 -7.18
N ARG A 172 -19.38 -16.52 -6.35
CA ARG A 172 -19.49 -16.30 -4.90
C ARG A 172 -20.06 -14.93 -4.55
N VAL A 173 -19.71 -13.89 -5.32
CA VAL A 173 -20.24 -12.54 -5.13
C VAL A 173 -21.72 -12.50 -5.52
N LEU A 174 -22.10 -13.17 -6.61
CA LEU A 174 -23.50 -13.29 -7.03
C LEU A 174 -24.34 -14.06 -6.00
N LEU A 175 -23.82 -15.16 -5.45
CA LEU A 175 -24.51 -15.89 -4.38
C LEU A 175 -24.62 -15.09 -3.09
N PHE A 176 -23.58 -14.35 -2.72
CA PHE A 176 -23.63 -13.47 -1.57
C PHE A 176 -24.69 -12.37 -1.75
N ALA A 177 -24.74 -11.72 -2.92
CA ALA A 177 -25.75 -10.72 -3.24
C ALA A 177 -27.17 -11.32 -3.24
N ALA A 178 -27.36 -12.50 -3.83
CA ALA A 178 -28.63 -13.21 -3.82
C ALA A 178 -29.07 -13.61 -2.40
N GLY A 179 -28.14 -14.09 -1.57
CA GLY A 179 -28.40 -14.42 -0.18
C GLY A 179 -28.79 -13.19 0.64
N LEU A 180 -28.10 -12.06 0.44
CA LEU A 180 -28.42 -10.79 1.09
C LEU A 180 -29.79 -10.24 0.66
N ALA A 181 -30.12 -10.32 -0.64
CA ALA A 181 -31.44 -9.97 -1.17
C ALA A 181 -32.56 -10.83 -0.57
N ALA A 182 -32.33 -12.15 -0.46
CA ALA A 182 -33.27 -13.06 0.18
C ALA A 182 -33.48 -12.74 1.67
N LEU A 183 -32.38 -12.48 2.41
CA LEU A 183 -32.44 -12.09 3.81
C LEU A 183 -33.17 -10.77 4.01
N THR A 184 -32.89 -9.76 3.19
CA THR A 184 -33.58 -8.46 3.26
C THR A 184 -35.08 -8.59 2.93
N CYS A 185 -35.45 -9.37 1.91
CA CYS A 185 -36.87 -9.68 1.64
C CYS A 185 -37.54 -10.42 2.81
N ALA A 186 -36.86 -11.40 3.41
CA ALA A 186 -37.42 -12.18 4.51
C ALA A 186 -37.60 -11.31 5.77
N PHE A 187 -36.57 -10.59 6.21
CA PHE A 187 -36.64 -9.78 7.42
C PHE A 187 -37.54 -8.55 7.27
N PHE A 188 -37.46 -7.85 6.15
CA PHE A 188 -38.16 -6.56 6.00
C PHE A 188 -39.47 -6.63 5.22
N GLY A 189 -39.66 -7.65 4.38
CA GLY A 189 -40.93 -7.89 3.68
C GLY A 189 -41.89 -8.77 4.47
N ALA A 190 -41.41 -9.82 5.14
CA ALA A 190 -42.28 -10.75 5.86
C ALA A 190 -42.66 -10.27 7.27
N ALA A 191 -41.77 -9.58 8.00
CA ALA A 191 -42.07 -9.14 9.36
C ALA A 191 -43.26 -8.15 9.47
N PRO A 192 -43.41 -7.14 8.59
CA PRO A 192 -44.59 -6.28 8.62
C PRO A 192 -45.85 -6.99 8.11
N ALA A 193 -45.71 -7.89 7.11
CA ALA A 193 -46.83 -8.66 6.58
C ALA A 193 -47.43 -9.62 7.62
N LEU A 194 -46.59 -10.28 8.43
CA LEU A 194 -47.01 -11.15 9.54
C LEU A 194 -47.61 -10.34 10.69
N ARG A 195 -47.07 -9.16 10.99
CA ARG A 195 -47.64 -8.26 12.01
C ARG A 195 -49.01 -7.73 11.60
N ALA A 196 -49.18 -7.26 10.36
CA ALA A 196 -50.45 -6.72 9.86
C ALA A 196 -51.55 -7.78 9.66
N THR A 197 -51.19 -9.07 9.51
CA THR A 197 -52.16 -10.16 9.39
C THR A 197 -52.56 -10.80 10.72
N ASN A 198 -51.79 -10.57 11.79
CA ASN A 198 -52.07 -11.05 13.16
C ASN A 198 -52.81 -10.05 14.05
N THR A 199 -52.98 -8.79 13.62
CA THR A 199 -53.82 -7.81 14.34
C THR A 199 -55.30 -8.15 14.17
N GLU A 200 -56.02 -8.35 15.28
CA GLU A 200 -57.47 -8.55 15.26
C GLU A 200 -58.19 -7.34 14.62
N PRO A 201 -59.04 -7.53 13.59
CA PRO A 201 -59.71 -6.44 12.87
C PRO A 201 -60.52 -5.50 13.78
N VAL A 202 -61.05 -6.03 14.88
CA VAL A 202 -61.88 -5.30 15.85
C VAL A 202 -61.03 -4.36 16.73
N ALA A 203 -59.78 -4.73 17.03
CA ALA A 203 -58.86 -3.89 17.81
C ALA A 203 -58.37 -2.69 16.98
N ALA A 204 -58.13 -2.90 15.67
CA ALA A 204 -57.71 -1.83 14.75
C ALA A 204 -58.82 -0.79 14.50
N MET A 205 -60.10 -1.19 14.43
CA MET A 205 -61.22 -0.25 14.28
C MET A 205 -61.55 0.53 15.57
N LYS A 206 -61.30 -0.03 16.76
CA LYS A 206 -61.46 0.70 18.04
C LYS A 206 -60.31 1.66 18.35
N ALA A 207 -59.13 1.47 17.76
CA ALA A 207 -57.96 2.32 17.97
C ALA A 207 -58.10 3.74 17.39
N GLY A 208 -59.05 3.99 16.48
CA GLY A 208 -59.30 5.32 15.90
C GLY A 208 -59.79 6.39 16.90
N GLY A 209 -60.16 6.02 18.14
CA GLY A 209 -60.78 6.95 19.09
C GLY A 209 -60.17 7.06 20.49
N ARG A 210 -59.22 6.20 20.91
CA ARG A 210 -58.69 6.26 22.30
C ARG A 210 -57.19 5.96 22.38
N GLY A 211 -56.40 7.04 22.48
CA GLY A 211 -55.25 7.17 23.38
C GLY A 211 -54.02 6.27 23.17
N MET A 212 -53.08 6.74 22.36
CA MET A 212 -51.67 7.09 22.71
C MET A 212 -50.89 6.34 23.81
N THR A 213 -51.26 5.14 24.24
CA THR A 213 -50.59 4.43 25.35
C THR A 213 -49.66 3.30 24.92
N GLY A 214 -49.64 2.92 23.63
CA GLY A 214 -48.61 2.05 23.05
C GLY A 214 -47.30 2.78 22.66
N GLY A 215 -47.20 4.08 22.95
CA GLY A 215 -46.23 5.01 22.35
C GLY A 215 -44.84 5.06 22.98
N ARG A 216 -44.59 4.45 24.14
CA ARG A 216 -43.32 4.65 24.89
C ARG A 216 -42.20 3.68 24.48
N GLU A 217 -42.50 2.42 24.17
CA GLU A 217 -41.50 1.44 23.71
C GLU A 217 -41.19 1.55 22.21
N ARG A 218 -42.21 1.81 21.38
CA ARG A 218 -42.07 1.89 19.90
C ARG A 218 -41.20 3.08 19.48
N PHE A 219 -41.38 4.24 20.12
CA PHE A 219 -40.51 5.41 19.95
C PHE A 219 -39.10 5.17 20.50
N SER A 220 -38.93 4.36 21.56
CA SER A 220 -37.62 4.09 22.15
C SER A 220 -36.72 3.29 21.19
N MET A 221 -37.25 2.23 20.54
CA MET A 221 -36.46 1.37 19.66
C MET A 221 -36.08 2.05 18.34
N GLN A 222 -36.99 2.81 17.72
CA GLN A 222 -36.69 3.61 16.52
C GLN A 222 -35.68 4.71 16.84
N ARG A 223 -35.80 5.38 17.99
CA ARG A 223 -34.85 6.40 18.44
C ARG A 223 -33.47 5.81 18.73
N LEU A 224 -33.39 4.62 19.35
CA LEU A 224 -32.13 3.90 19.55
C LEU A 224 -31.47 3.53 18.21
N MET A 225 -32.25 3.04 17.24
CA MET A 225 -31.76 2.74 15.89
C MET A 225 -31.22 3.98 15.19
N VAL A 226 -31.96 5.10 15.20
CA VAL A 226 -31.52 6.37 14.60
C VAL A 226 -30.24 6.89 15.28
N VAL A 227 -30.18 6.87 16.61
CA VAL A 227 -28.98 7.30 17.35
C VAL A 227 -27.77 6.41 17.00
N SER A 228 -27.96 5.08 16.95
CA SER A 228 -26.89 4.16 16.56
C SER A 228 -26.42 4.40 15.14
N GLN A 229 -27.35 4.68 14.23
CA GLN A 229 -27.05 4.98 12.83
C GLN A 229 -26.27 6.28 12.68
N ILE A 230 -26.69 7.36 13.34
CA ILE A 230 -25.96 8.63 13.35
C ILE A 230 -24.56 8.42 13.92
N ALA A 231 -24.43 7.66 15.01
CA ALA A 231 -23.14 7.37 15.64
C ALA A 231 -22.20 6.61 14.70
N VAL A 232 -22.67 5.54 14.04
CA VAL A 232 -21.86 4.78 13.08
C VAL A 232 -21.50 5.63 11.87
N SER A 233 -22.44 6.41 11.31
CA SER A 233 -22.14 7.30 10.18
C SER A 233 -21.15 8.40 10.54
N LEU A 234 -21.25 8.98 11.73
CA LEU A 234 -20.27 9.96 12.21
C LEU A 234 -18.89 9.32 12.38
N MET A 235 -18.81 8.11 12.95
CA MET A 235 -17.57 7.36 13.07
C MET A 235 -16.93 7.09 11.70
N LEU A 236 -17.72 6.66 10.72
CA LEU A 236 -17.24 6.42 9.35
C LEU A 236 -16.79 7.71 8.67
N LEU A 237 -17.52 8.82 8.85
CA LEU A 237 -17.17 10.12 8.28
C LEU A 237 -15.86 10.67 8.88
N VAL A 238 -15.70 10.57 10.21
CA VAL A 238 -14.45 10.94 10.89
C VAL A 238 -13.29 10.08 10.41
N GLY A 239 -13.49 8.76 10.30
CA GLY A 239 -12.48 7.85 9.76
C GLY A 239 -12.08 8.22 8.32
N ALA A 240 -13.07 8.47 7.46
CA ALA A 240 -12.85 8.92 6.08
C ALA A 240 -12.07 10.24 6.02
N PHE A 241 -12.44 11.22 6.84
CA PHE A 241 -11.75 12.50 6.92
C PHE A 241 -10.31 12.34 7.39
N LEU A 242 -10.05 11.51 8.40
CA LEU A 242 -8.69 11.22 8.87
C LEU A 242 -7.85 10.54 7.80
N PHE A 243 -8.42 9.59 7.03
CA PHE A 243 -7.71 8.96 5.91
C PHE A 243 -7.37 9.95 4.80
N VAL A 244 -8.33 10.78 4.38
CA VAL A 244 -8.11 11.82 3.36
C VAL A 244 -7.07 12.83 3.85
N ARG A 245 -7.17 13.27 5.11
CA ARG A 245 -6.18 14.17 5.72
C ARG A 245 -4.80 13.52 5.80
N SER A 246 -4.70 12.26 6.20
CA SER A 246 -3.45 11.52 6.27
C SER A 246 -2.80 11.35 4.90
N PHE A 247 -3.61 11.05 3.87
CA PHE A 247 -3.13 10.96 2.49
C PHE A 247 -2.65 12.32 1.97
N ARG A 248 -3.42 13.39 2.22
CA ARG A 248 -3.01 14.75 1.84
C ARG A 248 -1.72 15.16 2.53
N ASN A 249 -1.59 14.88 3.83
CA ASN A 249 -0.35 15.15 4.56
C ASN A 249 0.84 14.40 3.97
N LEU A 250 0.65 13.15 3.51
CA LEU A 250 1.70 12.36 2.89
C LEU A 250 2.11 12.91 1.52
N MET A 251 1.15 13.45 0.75
CA MET A 251 1.40 14.08 -0.55
C MET A 251 2.08 15.45 -0.45
N THR A 252 2.00 16.12 0.70
CA THR A 252 2.65 17.42 0.95
C THR A 252 3.86 17.30 1.88
N PHE A 253 4.20 16.08 2.30
CA PHE A 253 5.31 15.84 3.19
C PHE A 253 6.61 16.07 2.43
N ASP A 254 7.49 16.93 2.95
CA ASP A 254 8.82 17.12 2.39
C ASP A 254 9.71 15.92 2.78
N PRO A 255 10.17 15.09 1.81
CA PRO A 255 11.03 13.94 2.11
C PRO A 255 12.45 14.34 2.53
N GLY A 256 12.77 15.64 2.57
CA GLY A 256 14.11 16.17 2.82
C GLY A 256 15.01 16.14 1.58
N MET A 257 14.41 15.96 0.39
CA MET A 257 15.11 15.93 -0.90
C MET A 257 14.22 16.50 -2.02
N ARG A 258 14.85 16.93 -3.10
CA ARG A 258 14.17 17.43 -4.30
C ARG A 258 13.48 16.28 -5.04
N GLU A 259 12.18 16.43 -5.26
CA GLU A 259 11.38 15.51 -6.07
C GLU A 259 11.20 16.03 -7.51
N GLY A 260 10.91 17.33 -7.64
CA GLY A 260 10.57 17.96 -8.90
C GLY A 260 11.78 18.19 -9.82
N GLY A 261 11.58 17.99 -11.13
CA GLY A 261 12.62 18.18 -12.14
C GLY A 261 13.72 17.12 -12.13
N ILE A 262 13.50 15.99 -11.43
CA ILE A 262 14.41 14.85 -11.38
C ILE A 262 13.91 13.74 -12.30
N THR A 263 14.67 13.47 -13.34
CA THR A 263 14.50 12.29 -14.19
C THR A 263 15.48 11.22 -13.73
N ILE A 264 14.99 9.99 -13.55
CA ILE A 264 15.82 8.82 -13.29
C ILE A 264 16.17 8.17 -14.62
N ALA A 265 17.43 7.82 -14.82
CA ALA A 265 17.87 6.89 -15.86
C ALA A 265 18.47 5.65 -15.21
N PHE A 266 17.88 4.47 -15.45
CA PHE A 266 18.43 3.19 -15.04
C PHE A 266 19.20 2.55 -16.19
N ILE A 267 20.37 2.01 -15.87
CA ILE A 267 21.32 1.48 -16.85
C ILE A 267 21.85 0.14 -16.37
N GLY A 268 21.68 -0.90 -17.18
CA GLY A 268 22.32 -2.20 -17.00
C GLY A 268 23.56 -2.33 -17.88
N PHE A 269 24.68 -2.78 -17.33
CA PHE A 269 25.94 -2.96 -18.05
C PHE A 269 26.07 -4.34 -18.69
N GLU A 270 25.13 -5.26 -18.47
CA GLU A 270 25.21 -6.65 -18.95
C GLU A 270 25.43 -6.74 -20.47
N GLN A 271 24.88 -5.80 -21.23
CA GLN A 271 25.00 -5.74 -22.70
C GLN A 271 26.19 -4.90 -23.19
N SER A 272 26.84 -4.14 -22.30
CA SER A 272 27.88 -3.15 -22.67
C SER A 272 29.30 -3.74 -22.79
N HIS A 273 29.47 -5.05 -22.55
CA HIS A 273 30.77 -5.75 -22.54
C HIS A 273 31.86 -5.12 -21.64
N VAL A 274 31.50 -4.21 -20.75
CA VAL A 274 32.43 -3.58 -19.82
C VAL A 274 32.85 -4.60 -18.76
N ALA A 275 34.17 -4.78 -18.59
CA ALA A 275 34.69 -5.63 -17.52
C ALA A 275 34.36 -5.03 -16.14
N PRO A 276 34.05 -5.83 -15.11
CA PRO A 276 33.65 -5.33 -13.79
C PRO A 276 34.61 -4.30 -13.17
N ASP A 277 35.90 -4.47 -13.38
CA ASP A 277 36.94 -3.56 -12.88
C ASP A 277 36.86 -2.14 -13.47
N HIS A 278 36.20 -1.97 -14.62
CA HIS A 278 36.07 -0.71 -15.33
C HIS A 278 34.68 -0.05 -15.20
N TYR A 279 33.74 -0.65 -14.44
CA TYR A 279 32.39 -0.10 -14.30
C TYR A 279 32.39 1.34 -13.78
N TRP A 280 33.26 1.67 -12.83
CA TRP A 280 33.33 3.01 -12.29
C TRP A 280 33.80 4.05 -13.31
N GLU A 281 34.88 3.77 -14.03
CA GLU A 281 35.40 4.69 -15.05
C GLU A 281 34.40 4.89 -16.19
N PHE A 282 33.67 3.84 -16.54
CA PHE A 282 32.58 3.91 -17.49
C PHE A 282 31.41 4.76 -16.99
N GLN A 283 30.94 4.52 -15.74
CA GLN A 283 29.91 5.33 -15.10
C GLN A 283 30.29 6.81 -15.03
N ARG A 284 31.54 7.13 -14.72
CA ARG A 284 32.03 8.51 -14.67
C ARG A 284 31.95 9.18 -16.05
N ARG A 285 32.47 8.52 -17.09
CA ARG A 285 32.40 9.04 -18.47
C ARG A 285 30.95 9.25 -18.91
N LEU A 286 30.09 8.30 -18.62
CA LEU A 286 28.67 8.37 -18.95
C LEU A 286 27.98 9.55 -18.23
N LEU A 287 28.29 9.74 -16.95
CA LEU A 287 27.78 10.85 -16.16
C LEU A 287 28.23 12.20 -16.72
N ASP A 288 29.47 12.32 -17.17
CA ASP A 288 30.00 13.55 -17.78
C ASP A 288 29.28 13.87 -19.11
N GLU A 289 28.95 12.85 -19.91
CA GLU A 289 28.13 13.03 -21.12
C GLU A 289 26.72 13.51 -20.78
N VAL A 290 26.07 12.94 -19.77
CA VAL A 290 24.74 13.38 -19.30
C VAL A 290 24.79 14.83 -18.83
N ARG A 291 25.82 15.22 -18.07
CA ARG A 291 26.02 16.59 -17.58
C ARG A 291 26.27 17.60 -18.70
N SER A 292 26.78 17.16 -19.85
CA SER A 292 27.04 18.03 -21.01
C SER A 292 25.78 18.40 -21.81
N VAL A 293 24.64 17.75 -21.54
CA VAL A 293 23.38 17.99 -22.24
C VAL A 293 22.80 19.36 -21.84
N PRO A 294 22.48 20.25 -22.80
CA PRO A 294 21.88 21.54 -22.50
C PRO A 294 20.57 21.41 -21.69
N GLY A 295 20.45 22.19 -20.63
CA GLY A 295 19.30 22.17 -19.72
C GLY A 295 19.40 21.16 -18.57
N VAL A 296 20.42 20.31 -18.53
CA VAL A 296 20.77 19.53 -17.33
C VAL A 296 21.51 20.43 -16.35
N LEU A 297 20.92 20.66 -15.18
CA LEU A 297 21.47 21.50 -14.11
C LEU A 297 22.41 20.71 -13.19
N GLY A 298 22.19 19.40 -13.09
CA GLY A 298 23.04 18.50 -12.31
C GLY A 298 22.67 17.06 -12.60
N ALA A 299 23.65 16.15 -12.50
CA ALA A 299 23.40 14.73 -12.57
C ALA A 299 24.34 14.00 -11.62
N ALA A 300 23.86 12.91 -11.03
CA ALA A 300 24.64 12.07 -10.14
C ALA A 300 24.22 10.59 -10.19
N THR A 301 25.18 9.69 -10.02
CA THR A 301 24.90 8.26 -9.90
C THR A 301 24.57 7.88 -8.45
N THR A 302 23.73 6.86 -8.28
CA THR A 302 23.47 6.18 -7.01
C THR A 302 23.32 4.67 -7.23
N THR A 303 23.76 3.87 -6.27
CA THR A 303 23.49 2.43 -6.26
C THR A 303 22.04 2.15 -5.90
N PHE A 304 21.41 2.91 -5.01
CA PHE A 304 20.01 2.71 -4.68
C PHE A 304 19.23 4.01 -4.85
N MET A 305 18.07 3.91 -5.47
CA MET A 305 17.20 5.04 -5.70
C MET A 305 16.33 5.27 -4.46
N PRO A 306 16.30 6.49 -3.91
CA PRO A 306 15.42 6.79 -2.77
C PRO A 306 13.95 6.61 -3.17
N LEU A 307 13.12 6.11 -2.26
CA LEU A 307 11.65 6.02 -2.36
C LEU A 307 11.08 5.15 -3.49
N VAL A 308 11.93 4.47 -4.26
CA VAL A 308 11.51 3.58 -5.37
C VAL A 308 11.56 2.10 -4.98
N GLY A 309 11.95 1.82 -3.73
CA GLY A 309 12.11 0.47 -3.21
C GLY A 309 13.49 -0.12 -3.50
N GLY A 310 13.85 -1.13 -2.73
CA GLY A 310 15.23 -1.65 -2.71
C GLY A 310 16.14 -0.81 -1.81
N GLY A 311 17.33 -1.36 -1.53
CA GLY A 311 18.32 -0.73 -0.67
C GLY A 311 19.10 -1.78 0.10
N TRP A 312 20.40 -1.55 0.27
CA TRP A 312 21.24 -2.41 1.08
C TRP A 312 21.35 -1.87 2.50
N SER A 313 21.39 -2.78 3.47
CA SER A 313 21.80 -2.45 4.84
C SER A 313 23.10 -3.19 5.11
N HIS A 314 24.14 -2.46 5.47
CA HIS A 314 25.45 -3.02 5.78
C HIS A 314 25.63 -2.98 7.30
N GLY A 315 26.12 -4.08 7.86
CA GLY A 315 26.57 -4.09 9.25
C GLY A 315 27.79 -3.19 9.41
N ILE A 316 27.73 -2.20 10.29
CA ILE A 316 28.83 -1.27 10.57
C ILE A 316 29.18 -1.29 12.05
N ARG A 317 30.43 -0.91 12.34
CA ARG A 317 30.93 -0.61 13.68
C ARG A 317 31.41 0.82 13.73
N ALA A 318 30.82 1.65 14.58
CA ALA A 318 31.25 3.02 14.82
C ALA A 318 31.67 3.13 16.29
N GLY A 319 32.98 3.30 16.55
CA GLY A 319 33.53 3.17 17.90
C GLY A 319 33.28 1.77 18.48
N SER A 320 32.57 1.70 19.61
CA SER A 320 32.18 0.46 20.28
C SER A 320 30.77 -0.04 19.91
N VAL A 321 30.03 0.68 19.08
CA VAL A 321 28.65 0.36 18.72
C VAL A 321 28.62 -0.41 17.40
N ASP A 322 28.02 -1.61 17.43
CA ASP A 322 27.64 -2.36 16.23
C ASP A 322 26.20 -2.01 15.85
N TRP A 323 25.98 -1.64 14.59
CA TRP A 323 24.66 -1.27 14.10
C TRP A 323 24.48 -1.64 12.63
N TRP A 324 23.24 -1.55 12.14
CA TRP A 324 22.94 -1.66 10.72
C TRP A 324 22.72 -0.27 10.14
N SER A 325 23.44 0.06 9.07
CA SER A 325 23.25 1.31 8.35
C SER A 325 22.73 1.01 6.96
N ARG A 326 21.75 1.79 6.48
CA ARG A 326 21.51 1.88 5.04
C ARG A 326 22.80 2.34 4.39
N PHE A 327 23.22 1.64 3.34
CA PHE A 327 24.52 1.82 2.73
C PHE A 327 24.35 1.96 1.22
N THR A 328 24.78 3.09 0.67
CA THR A 328 24.67 3.36 -0.76
C THR A 328 25.91 4.09 -1.26
N ALA A 329 26.32 3.81 -2.49
CA ALA A 329 27.37 4.55 -3.15
C ALA A 329 26.77 5.64 -4.05
N VAL A 330 27.40 6.82 -4.07
CA VAL A 330 26.94 7.97 -4.86
C VAL A 330 28.12 8.66 -5.54
N SER A 331 27.89 9.30 -6.69
CA SER A 331 28.92 10.15 -7.31
C SER A 331 29.02 11.51 -6.60
N PRO A 332 30.17 12.22 -6.74
CA PRO A 332 30.27 13.63 -6.38
C PRO A 332 29.15 14.48 -6.97
N GLY A 333 28.55 15.36 -6.17
CA GLY A 333 27.44 16.23 -6.55
C GLY A 333 26.04 15.61 -6.39
N TYR A 334 25.92 14.40 -5.82
CA TYR A 334 24.65 13.74 -5.56
C TYR A 334 23.75 14.57 -4.63
N PHE A 335 24.26 15.03 -3.49
CA PHE A 335 23.46 15.79 -2.54
C PHE A 335 22.97 17.10 -3.15
N GLN A 336 23.82 17.81 -3.91
CA GLN A 336 23.41 19.02 -4.64
C GLN A 336 22.32 18.75 -5.70
N THR A 337 22.47 17.67 -6.48
CA THR A 337 21.50 17.25 -7.51
C THR A 337 20.15 16.94 -6.86
N MET A 338 20.17 16.23 -5.73
CA MET A 338 18.99 15.89 -4.93
C MET A 338 18.54 17.04 -3.99
N GLY A 339 19.18 18.20 -4.01
CA GLY A 339 18.82 19.34 -3.14
C GLY A 339 18.97 19.08 -1.64
N ILE A 340 19.78 18.12 -1.23
CA ILE A 340 20.04 17.77 0.17
C ILE A 340 21.18 18.67 0.69
N PRO A 341 20.94 19.51 1.71
CA PRO A 341 21.96 20.39 2.25
C PRO A 341 22.97 19.61 3.13
N LEU A 342 24.22 20.05 3.15
CA LEU A 342 25.20 19.59 4.14
C LEU A 342 25.00 20.36 5.44
N LEU A 343 24.87 19.64 6.56
CA LEU A 343 24.80 20.22 7.90
C LEU A 343 26.20 20.54 8.42
N ARG A 344 27.18 19.67 8.16
CA ARG A 344 28.58 19.82 8.57
C ARG A 344 29.51 19.12 7.59
N GLY A 345 30.77 19.56 7.55
CA GLY A 345 31.82 18.95 6.75
C GLY A 345 31.73 19.30 5.28
N ARG A 346 32.07 18.35 4.40
CA ARG A 346 32.12 18.54 2.94
C ARG A 346 31.39 17.43 2.18
N ASP A 347 31.06 17.71 0.92
CA ASP A 347 30.63 16.71 -0.06
C ASP A 347 31.85 15.90 -0.54
N PHE A 348 31.56 14.82 -1.25
CA PHE A 348 32.52 14.10 -2.09
C PHE A 348 32.99 14.98 -3.24
N ASN A 349 34.24 14.79 -3.63
CA ASN A 349 34.85 15.50 -4.74
C ASN A 349 35.71 14.54 -5.59
N GLN A 350 36.34 15.07 -6.64
CA GLN A 350 37.14 14.25 -7.56
C GLN A 350 38.43 13.70 -6.95
N SER A 351 38.89 14.23 -5.81
CA SER A 351 40.08 13.74 -5.09
C SER A 351 39.81 12.50 -4.23
N ASP A 352 38.53 12.18 -3.97
CA ASP A 352 38.12 10.98 -3.24
C ASP A 352 38.19 9.74 -4.17
N THR A 353 39.41 9.36 -4.56
CA THR A 353 39.71 8.22 -5.44
C THR A 353 39.81 6.91 -4.64
N GLY A 354 39.82 5.76 -5.32
CA GLY A 354 40.04 4.45 -4.69
C GLY A 354 41.40 4.29 -3.99
N THR A 355 42.38 5.15 -4.30
CA THR A 355 43.72 5.18 -3.68
C THR A 355 43.84 6.20 -2.54
N SER A 356 42.91 7.15 -2.45
CA SER A 356 42.87 8.14 -1.37
C SER A 356 42.31 7.53 -0.08
N GLN A 357 42.36 8.29 1.01
CA GLN A 357 41.68 7.92 2.24
C GLN A 357 40.19 7.72 1.97
N ARG A 358 39.65 6.59 2.46
CA ARG A 358 38.23 6.27 2.26
C ARG A 358 37.35 7.14 3.13
N VAL A 359 36.33 7.75 2.53
CA VAL A 359 35.48 8.74 3.18
C VAL A 359 33.99 8.37 3.10
N ALA A 360 33.22 8.83 4.06
CA ALA A 360 31.78 8.64 4.12
C ALA A 360 31.04 9.93 4.54
N VAL A 361 29.80 10.04 4.11
CA VAL A 361 28.84 11.05 4.57
C VAL A 361 27.70 10.31 5.26
N VAL A 362 27.28 10.79 6.43
CA VAL A 362 26.25 10.13 7.24
C VAL A 362 25.07 11.06 7.51
N ASN A 363 23.90 10.51 7.81
CA ASN A 363 22.77 11.33 8.24
C ASN A 363 22.82 11.69 9.74
N ARG A 364 21.99 12.66 10.14
CA ARG A 364 21.84 13.08 11.54
C ARG A 364 21.47 11.92 12.47
N THR A 365 20.62 11.00 12.04
CA THR A 365 20.22 9.85 12.85
C THR A 365 21.37 8.88 13.10
N PHE A 366 22.27 8.66 12.14
CA PHE A 366 23.51 7.91 12.38
C PHE A 366 24.34 8.55 13.49
N VAL A 367 24.52 9.88 13.46
CA VAL A 367 25.30 10.58 14.51
C VAL A 367 24.65 10.39 15.88
N ARG A 368 23.31 10.46 15.96
CA ARG A 368 22.57 10.28 17.21
C ARG A 368 22.66 8.86 17.74
N GLN A 369 22.42 7.85 16.89
CA GLN A 369 22.32 6.45 17.32
C GLN A 369 23.67 5.74 17.43
N CYS A 370 24.58 5.96 16.48
CA CYS A 370 25.86 5.26 16.40
C CYS A 370 27.00 6.00 17.13
N LEU A 371 26.93 7.33 17.22
CA LEU A 371 28.00 8.16 17.82
C LEU A 371 27.57 8.89 19.11
N GLY A 372 26.34 8.68 19.59
CA GLY A 372 25.80 9.32 20.79
C GLY A 372 25.74 10.84 20.71
N GLY A 373 25.68 11.42 19.50
CA GLY A 373 25.65 12.87 19.29
C GLY A 373 27.02 13.56 19.33
N ALA A 374 28.14 12.83 19.48
CA ALA A 374 29.48 13.41 19.46
C ALA A 374 29.85 13.97 18.07
N ASP A 375 30.86 14.85 17.99
CA ASP A 375 31.32 15.41 16.71
C ASP A 375 31.70 14.27 15.75
N PRO A 376 31.01 14.12 14.62
CA PRO A 376 31.23 12.99 13.72
C PRO A 376 32.42 13.21 12.79
N ILE A 377 32.82 14.46 12.52
CA ILE A 377 33.85 14.74 11.52
C ILE A 377 35.21 14.20 11.99
N GLY A 378 35.91 13.46 11.13
CA GLY A 378 37.18 12.82 11.45
C GLY A 378 37.05 11.49 12.21
N LYS A 379 35.84 11.12 12.64
CA LYS A 379 35.60 9.80 13.23
C LYS A 379 35.50 8.74 12.14
N THR A 380 35.77 7.49 12.51
CA THR A 380 35.74 6.37 11.58
C THR A 380 34.57 5.42 11.85
N LEU A 381 34.08 4.82 10.77
CA LEU A 381 33.19 3.67 10.80
C LEU A 381 33.86 2.53 10.05
N ARG A 382 33.61 1.30 10.47
CA ARG A 382 34.13 0.08 9.84
C ARG A 382 33.00 -0.81 9.38
N THR A 383 33.00 -1.21 8.12
CA THR A 383 32.03 -2.17 7.61
C THR A 383 32.39 -3.60 8.03
N LYS A 384 31.37 -4.42 8.32
CA LYS A 384 31.54 -5.88 8.46
C LYS A 384 31.87 -6.49 7.09
N PRO A 385 32.71 -7.53 7.03
CA PRO A 385 33.08 -8.16 5.77
C PRO A 385 31.89 -8.91 5.14
N GLU A 386 31.77 -8.78 3.83
CA GLU A 386 30.78 -9.46 2.97
C GLU A 386 31.48 -9.98 1.69
N PRO A 387 30.88 -10.90 0.92
CA PRO A 387 31.43 -11.37 -0.34
C PRO A 387 31.71 -10.20 -1.27
N ASN A 388 32.92 -10.14 -1.83
CA ASN A 388 33.40 -9.05 -2.68
C ASN A 388 33.46 -7.68 -1.98
N TYR A 389 33.27 -7.61 -0.66
CA TYR A 389 33.37 -6.38 0.14
C TYR A 389 34.21 -6.63 1.41
N PRO A 390 35.53 -6.36 1.37
CA PRO A 390 36.38 -6.53 2.54
C PRO A 390 35.98 -5.57 3.67
N SER A 391 36.29 -5.93 4.92
CA SER A 391 36.08 -5.01 6.04
C SER A 391 36.83 -3.71 5.79
N THR A 392 36.08 -2.61 5.65
CA THR A 392 36.61 -1.35 5.14
C THR A 392 36.34 -0.24 6.15
N VAL A 393 37.37 0.55 6.42
CA VAL A 393 37.28 1.72 7.32
C VAL A 393 37.05 2.97 6.47
N TYR A 394 36.06 3.76 6.85
CA TYR A 394 35.72 5.05 6.25
C TYR A 394 35.82 6.15 7.31
N GLU A 395 36.44 7.28 6.97
CA GLU A 395 36.38 8.51 7.76
C GLU A 395 35.12 9.30 7.42
N ILE A 396 34.41 9.79 8.43
CA ILE A 396 33.23 10.62 8.24
C ILE A 396 33.66 12.05 7.94
N VAL A 397 33.37 12.52 6.73
CA VAL A 397 33.76 13.86 6.25
C VAL A 397 32.59 14.82 6.09
N GLY A 398 31.35 14.34 6.23
CA GLY A 398 30.17 15.16 6.10
C GLY A 398 28.94 14.58 6.80
N VAL A 399 28.00 15.48 7.12
CA VAL A 399 26.72 15.14 7.74
C VAL A 399 25.59 15.79 6.98
N ILE A 400 24.56 15.02 6.63
CA ILE A 400 23.33 15.50 5.98
C ILE A 400 22.12 15.44 6.94
N PRO A 401 21.03 16.17 6.69
CA PRO A 401 19.78 15.94 7.40
C PRO A 401 19.25 14.53 7.17
N ASP A 402 18.28 14.13 7.99
CA ASP A 402 17.55 12.89 7.77
C ASP A 402 16.65 13.05 6.54
N THR A 403 16.77 12.12 5.59
CA THR A 403 15.97 12.10 4.35
C THR A 403 15.23 10.78 4.24
N GLN A 404 13.99 10.82 3.74
CA GLN A 404 13.22 9.59 3.57
C GLN A 404 13.75 8.77 2.41
N TYR A 405 14.06 7.50 2.64
CA TYR A 405 14.82 6.70 1.68
C TYR A 405 14.13 5.43 1.19
N ASN A 406 13.37 4.71 2.02
CA ASN A 406 12.65 3.51 1.55
C ASN A 406 11.14 3.72 1.51
N ASP A 407 10.63 4.37 2.54
CA ASP A 407 9.23 4.68 2.71
C ASP A 407 9.11 6.17 3.06
N LEU A 408 8.00 6.78 2.67
CA LEU A 408 7.62 8.12 3.13
C LEU A 408 7.14 8.13 4.60
N ARG A 409 7.21 6.99 5.29
CA ARG A 409 6.70 6.77 6.64
C ARG A 409 7.77 6.17 7.53
N GLY A 410 7.68 6.50 8.82
CA GLY A 410 8.55 5.96 9.84
C GLY A 410 9.79 6.81 10.08
N GLU A 411 10.56 6.38 11.08
CA GLU A 411 11.84 7.01 11.41
C GLU A 411 12.88 6.69 10.34
N THR A 412 13.68 7.70 9.99
CA THR A 412 14.81 7.51 9.08
C THR A 412 15.88 6.67 9.78
N PRO A 413 16.28 5.51 9.24
CA PRO A 413 17.34 4.71 9.84
C PRO A 413 18.70 5.41 9.72
N PRO A 414 19.74 4.96 10.44
CA PRO A 414 21.11 5.38 10.16
C PRO A 414 21.48 5.12 8.69
N MET A 415 22.06 6.11 8.05
CA MET A 415 22.45 6.07 6.65
C MET A 415 23.91 6.45 6.49
N THR A 416 24.59 5.71 5.61
CA THR A 416 25.98 5.93 5.22
C THR A 416 26.04 5.98 3.70
N PHE A 417 26.56 7.09 3.19
CA PHE A 417 26.84 7.32 1.79
C PHE A 417 28.36 7.24 1.62
N VAL A 418 28.81 6.57 0.57
CA VAL A 418 30.22 6.51 0.19
C VAL A 418 30.40 6.95 -1.26
N PRO A 419 31.55 7.50 -1.64
CA PRO A 419 31.78 7.85 -3.04
C PRO A 419 31.89 6.57 -3.87
N ALA A 420 31.22 6.55 -5.01
CA ALA A 420 31.19 5.38 -5.89
C ALA A 420 32.58 4.96 -6.42
N SER A 421 33.54 5.88 -6.47
CA SER A 421 34.97 5.62 -6.73
C SER A 421 35.67 4.77 -5.66
N GLN A 422 35.13 4.72 -4.44
CA GLN A 422 35.70 3.98 -3.30
C GLN A 422 34.83 2.78 -2.92
N TYR A 423 33.80 2.47 -3.69
CA TYR A 423 32.90 1.35 -3.42
C TYR A 423 33.54 0.03 -3.89
N PRO A 424 33.85 -0.91 -2.99
CA PRO A 424 34.61 -2.13 -3.33
C PRO A 424 33.90 -3.11 -4.26
N ALA A 425 32.57 -3.04 -4.38
CA ALA A 425 31.77 -4.03 -5.09
C ALA A 425 30.81 -3.38 -6.12
N PRO A 426 31.32 -2.70 -7.17
CA PRO A 426 30.46 -2.06 -8.15
C PRO A 426 29.54 -3.09 -8.83
N GLY A 427 28.23 -2.84 -8.80
CA GLY A 427 27.24 -3.69 -9.45
C GLY A 427 27.22 -3.49 -10.98
N PRO A 428 26.67 -4.45 -11.76
CA PRO A 428 26.57 -4.37 -13.21
C PRO A 428 25.45 -3.41 -13.66
N TRP A 429 25.13 -2.39 -12.86
CA TRP A 429 24.07 -1.43 -13.11
C TRP A 429 24.30 -0.15 -12.32
N CYS A 430 23.67 0.95 -12.75
CA CYS A 430 23.54 2.16 -11.95
C CYS A 430 22.24 2.90 -12.25
N ALA A 431 21.81 3.71 -11.28
CA ALA A 431 20.81 4.73 -11.50
C ALA A 431 21.48 6.10 -11.58
N ILE A 432 21.08 6.93 -12.54
CA ILE A 432 21.47 8.33 -12.67
C ILE A 432 20.27 9.20 -12.32
N MET A 433 20.42 10.04 -11.31
CA MET A 433 19.47 11.10 -10.98
C MET A 433 19.84 12.35 -11.77
N ILE A 434 18.94 12.84 -12.62
CA ILE A 434 19.19 13.94 -13.56
C ILE A 434 18.26 15.10 -13.20
N HIS A 435 18.82 16.19 -12.69
CA HIS A 435 18.10 17.43 -12.43
C HIS A 435 18.15 18.34 -13.66
N SER A 436 16.99 18.71 -14.20
CA SER A 436 16.88 19.54 -15.39
C SER A 436 15.88 20.68 -15.20
N SER A 437 16.14 21.81 -15.87
CA SER A 437 15.18 22.91 -16.01
C SER A 437 14.16 22.68 -17.13
N LEU A 438 14.33 21.65 -17.95
CA LEU A 438 13.45 21.29 -19.05
C LEU A 438 12.30 20.39 -18.57
N ALA A 439 11.25 20.30 -19.37
CA ALA A 439 10.22 19.27 -19.16
C ALA A 439 10.85 17.85 -19.23
N PRO A 440 10.41 16.88 -18.40
CA PRO A 440 11.03 15.56 -18.32
C PRO A 440 11.19 14.86 -19.68
N SER A 441 10.20 14.96 -20.56
CA SER A 441 10.24 14.36 -21.91
C SER A 441 11.36 14.92 -22.78
N MET A 442 11.62 16.24 -22.71
CA MET A 442 12.70 16.89 -23.46
C MET A 442 14.07 16.54 -22.87
N ALA A 443 14.18 16.52 -21.54
CA ALA A 443 15.41 16.10 -20.87
C ALA A 443 15.77 14.64 -21.23
N VAL A 444 14.79 13.73 -21.19
CA VAL A 444 14.95 12.34 -21.62
C VAL A 444 15.38 12.24 -23.07
N ALA A 445 14.73 12.98 -23.98
CA ALA A 445 15.08 12.96 -25.40
C ALA A 445 16.52 13.44 -25.65
N GLY A 446 16.94 14.54 -25.00
CA GLY A 446 18.29 15.09 -25.12
C GLY A 446 19.36 14.13 -24.59
N VAL A 447 19.13 13.55 -23.40
CA VAL A 447 20.04 12.57 -22.81
C VAL A 447 20.11 11.30 -23.66
N ARG A 448 18.97 10.76 -24.09
CA ARG A 448 18.93 9.57 -24.94
C ARG A 448 19.68 9.78 -26.25
N HIS A 449 19.49 10.94 -26.90
CA HIS A 449 20.18 11.27 -28.15
C HIS A 449 21.69 11.36 -27.95
N ARG A 450 22.15 12.11 -26.93
CA ARG A 450 23.58 12.27 -26.63
C ARG A 450 24.28 10.95 -26.34
N ILE A 451 23.61 10.07 -25.61
CA ILE A 451 24.20 8.77 -25.27
C ILE A 451 24.16 7.82 -26.46
N ALA A 452 23.08 7.78 -27.25
CA ALA A 452 23.02 6.96 -28.45
C ALA A 452 24.09 7.32 -29.49
N GLU A 453 24.51 8.59 -29.54
CA GLU A 453 25.58 9.06 -30.44
C GLU A 453 26.96 8.52 -30.06
N LYS A 454 27.29 8.50 -28.76
CA LYS A 454 28.63 8.08 -28.29
C LYS A 454 28.72 6.64 -27.80
N HIS A 455 27.61 6.09 -27.35
CA HIS A 455 27.48 4.79 -26.70
C HIS A 455 26.20 4.08 -27.16
N PRO A 456 26.11 3.68 -28.45
CA PRO A 456 24.94 3.02 -29.01
C PRO A 456 24.60 1.67 -28.35
N GLU A 457 25.56 1.06 -27.65
CA GLU A 457 25.41 -0.17 -26.88
C GLU A 457 24.61 0.00 -25.58
N ILE A 458 24.42 1.23 -25.11
CA ILE A 458 23.77 1.51 -23.82
C ILE A 458 22.27 1.69 -24.01
N VAL A 459 21.51 0.82 -23.35
CA VAL A 459 20.06 0.99 -23.20
C VAL A 459 19.75 1.65 -21.85
N MET A 460 19.03 2.77 -21.89
CA MET A 460 18.54 3.44 -20.69
C MET A 460 17.02 3.38 -20.60
N GLU A 461 16.56 3.02 -19.41
CA GLU A 461 15.17 3.12 -19.00
C GLU A 461 14.99 4.41 -18.19
N PHE A 462 14.06 5.25 -18.61
CA PHE A 462 13.81 6.53 -17.95
C PHE A 462 12.50 6.49 -17.18
N SER A 463 12.47 7.14 -16.03
CA SER A 463 11.24 7.40 -15.28
C SER A 463 11.29 8.77 -14.61
N ASP A 464 10.13 9.40 -14.44
CA ASP A 464 10.01 10.63 -13.67
C ASP A 464 10.00 10.31 -12.17
N PHE A 465 10.85 10.97 -11.39
CA PHE A 465 11.00 10.65 -9.97
C PHE A 465 9.74 10.93 -9.17
N GLN A 466 9.09 12.07 -9.45
CA GLN A 466 7.85 12.46 -8.78
C GLN A 466 6.70 11.50 -9.13
N ALA A 467 6.57 11.11 -10.40
CA ALA A 467 5.62 10.08 -10.81
C ALA A 467 5.89 8.75 -10.10
N ARG A 468 7.16 8.34 -9.97
CA ARG A 468 7.53 7.09 -9.31
C ARG A 468 7.19 7.08 -7.81
N ILE A 469 7.43 8.19 -7.10
CA ILE A 469 7.00 8.35 -5.70
C ILE A 469 5.47 8.23 -5.59
N ARG A 470 4.73 8.90 -6.48
CA ARG A 470 3.26 8.87 -6.52
C ARG A 470 2.72 7.46 -6.80
N ASP A 471 3.36 6.73 -7.71
CA ASP A 471 3.01 5.33 -8.03
C ASP A 471 3.25 4.41 -6.81
N GLY A 472 4.23 4.72 -5.96
CA GLY A 472 4.46 4.01 -4.69
C GLY A 472 3.34 4.19 -3.66
N LEU A 473 2.49 5.22 -3.79
CA LEU A 473 1.41 5.55 -2.86
C LEU A 473 0.03 5.03 -3.28
N VAL A 474 -0.02 4.06 -4.19
CA VAL A 474 -1.26 3.45 -4.70
C VAL A 474 -2.15 2.91 -3.57
N ARG A 475 -1.57 2.29 -2.54
CA ARG A 475 -2.32 1.77 -1.38
C ARG A 475 -3.01 2.87 -0.60
N GLU A 476 -2.30 3.95 -0.30
CA GLU A 476 -2.80 5.06 0.49
C GLU A 476 -3.89 5.84 -0.25
N ARG A 477 -3.69 6.03 -1.56
CA ARG A 477 -4.69 6.63 -2.44
C ARG A 477 -5.96 5.78 -2.50
N LEU A 478 -5.81 4.46 -2.63
CA LEU A 478 -6.93 3.51 -2.58
C LEU A 478 -7.75 3.64 -1.30
N MET A 479 -7.08 3.62 -0.15
CA MET A 479 -7.76 3.68 1.15
C MET A 479 -8.43 5.04 1.36
N ALA A 480 -7.82 6.15 0.93
CA ALA A 480 -8.43 7.47 1.00
C ALA A 480 -9.67 7.58 0.10
N MET A 481 -9.61 7.10 -1.14
CA MET A 481 -10.76 7.12 -2.07
C MET A 481 -11.90 6.25 -1.58
N LEU A 482 -11.63 5.02 -1.16
CA LEU A 482 -12.64 4.09 -0.68
C LEU A 482 -13.26 4.54 0.65
N SER A 483 -12.46 5.02 1.59
CA SER A 483 -12.97 5.56 2.86
C SER A 483 -13.83 6.81 2.61
N GLY A 484 -13.39 7.71 1.73
CA GLY A 484 -14.18 8.87 1.30
C GLY A 484 -15.53 8.48 0.71
N PHE A 485 -15.54 7.49 -0.19
CA PHE A 485 -16.77 6.95 -0.78
C PHE A 485 -17.72 6.36 0.29
N PHE A 486 -17.23 5.48 1.17
CA PHE A 486 -18.06 4.88 2.22
C PHE A 486 -18.54 5.90 3.25
N GLY A 487 -17.72 6.90 3.59
CA GLY A 487 -18.12 8.01 4.46
C GLY A 487 -19.27 8.83 3.87
N LEU A 488 -19.17 9.20 2.59
CA LEU A 488 -20.24 9.89 1.86
C LEU A 488 -21.51 9.05 1.76
N LEU A 489 -21.37 7.77 1.42
CA LEU A 489 -22.50 6.82 1.33
C LEU A 489 -23.21 6.67 2.68
N ALA A 490 -22.45 6.54 3.77
CA ALA A 490 -22.99 6.46 5.13
C ALA A 490 -23.72 7.75 5.54
N ALA A 491 -23.25 8.91 5.10
CA ALA A 491 -23.92 10.19 5.34
C ALA A 491 -25.25 10.28 4.57
N LEU A 492 -25.25 9.93 3.28
CA LEU A 492 -26.46 9.90 2.44
C LEU A 492 -27.51 8.93 3.00
N LEU A 493 -27.10 7.72 3.36
CA LEU A 493 -27.99 6.74 4.00
C LEU A 493 -28.58 7.28 5.30
N THR A 494 -27.80 7.99 6.11
CA THR A 494 -28.33 8.60 7.34
C THR A 494 -29.32 9.72 7.09
N MET A 495 -29.10 10.56 6.08
CA MET A 495 -30.09 11.56 5.68
C MET A 495 -31.42 10.91 5.25
N VAL A 496 -31.37 9.86 4.43
CA VAL A 496 -32.57 9.12 3.98
C VAL A 496 -33.26 8.43 5.17
N GLY A 497 -32.49 7.83 6.07
CA GLY A 497 -33.00 7.19 7.29
C GLY A 497 -33.74 8.15 8.21
N LEU A 498 -33.14 9.33 8.46
CA LEU A 498 -33.77 10.39 9.25
C LEU A 498 -35.08 10.84 8.64
N TYR A 499 -35.10 11.07 7.31
CA TYR A 499 -36.32 11.46 6.61
C TYR A 499 -37.43 10.42 6.79
N GLY A 500 -37.11 9.13 6.68
CA GLY A 500 -38.07 8.05 6.85
C GLY A 500 -38.62 7.84 8.26
N VAL A 501 -38.02 8.48 9.27
CA VAL A 501 -38.50 8.45 10.67
C VAL A 501 -39.27 9.72 11.03
N ILE A 502 -38.96 10.84 10.37
CA ILE A 502 -39.62 12.14 10.60
C ILE A 502 -40.88 12.29 9.73
N SER A 503 -40.90 11.70 8.53
CA SER A 503 -42.06 11.58 7.63
C SER A 503 -42.96 10.42 8.02
#